data_AF-A0A6I2H554-F1
#
_entry.id   AF-A0A6I2H554-F1
#
_cell.length_a   1.000
_cell.length_b   1.000
_cell.length_c   1.000
_cell.angle_alpha   90.00
_cell.angle_beta   90.00
_cell.angle_gamma   90.00
#
_symmetry.space_group_name_H-M   'P 1'
#
loop_
_entity.id
_entity.type
_entity.pdbx_description
1 polymer ?
#
loop_
_entity_poly.entity_id
_entity_poly.type
_entity_poly.pdbx_seq_one_letter_code
_entity_poly.pdbx_strand_id
1 'polypeptide(L)'
;MTRLLPLLLLPLLLTGCPDSGVLCSEGLTACGNTCVDLQSESAHCGACGQACAQGELCSEGACLAAPEACAGGVCGYDVVATCFNAGQVVGVQAEAALRGRRTPVGSNPQTVARLQDVLVVVDGLSRKLRQVRLGDFSALPEEDSAGAAPNQLLAADPYLYVLNSTSNTLQVLKRTREPLAAPEGGTRFPQGLGLETVDELNFGPNTNPYAMAPLGDALWVSLLGNLGEDPGAGGRVVRVSLADPAHPVKTGEVQLPSGAALRPFPGKSSLAAPNGLAAFGDALYVALSNISLDTYQAAGPGLLARVDPVRMAAETVDLGEGCLGASWVARLGERLLVSCGGLTTYTKDYQLEAVQKTGLVLLGPDSSGALAPRATWSLGCAAGTSCLLPSAGRFATVGERVFVGDVSYGRLFVVDVVQDAFVERRGLSGSAQPPLDLCSRPDPACAGQASCGQLPSLVGDVVAVP
;
A
#
# COMPACT_ATOMS: atom_id res chain seq x y z
N MET A 1 -27.74 12.71 -75.47
CA MET A 1 -27.25 11.56 -76.25
C MET A 1 -26.33 10.75 -75.38
N THR A 2 -26.65 9.47 -75.30
CA THR A 2 -26.28 8.46 -74.32
C THR A 2 -24.80 8.05 -74.40
N ARG A 3 -24.14 7.89 -73.25
CA ARG A 3 -23.09 6.88 -73.03
C ARG A 3 -23.25 6.28 -71.63
N LEU A 4 -23.51 4.97 -71.59
CA LEU A 4 -23.38 4.07 -70.43
C LEU A 4 -21.89 4.04 -69.99
N LEU A 5 -21.50 3.77 -68.73
CA LEU A 5 -21.51 2.50 -67.97
C LEU A 5 -20.63 2.73 -66.68
N PRO A 6 -20.43 1.80 -65.73
CA PRO A 6 -21.29 1.20 -64.69
C PRO A 6 -20.90 1.57 -63.22
N LEU A 7 -21.77 1.13 -62.29
CA LEU A 7 -21.51 0.96 -60.85
C LEU A 7 -20.13 0.33 -60.54
N LEU A 8 -19.37 0.98 -59.67
CA LEU A 8 -18.28 0.37 -58.89
C LEU A 8 -18.55 0.67 -57.42
N LEU A 9 -19.01 -0.36 -56.70
CA LEU A 9 -18.93 -0.43 -55.24
C LEU A 9 -17.45 -0.32 -54.84
N LEU A 10 -17.10 0.73 -54.12
CA LEU A 10 -15.87 0.75 -53.34
C LEU A 10 -16.11 -0.11 -52.08
N PRO A 11 -15.41 -1.23 -51.87
CA PRO A 11 -15.41 -1.87 -50.57
C PRO A 11 -14.65 -0.96 -49.62
N LEU A 12 -15.25 -0.64 -48.46
CA LEU A 12 -14.50 -0.24 -47.29
C LEU A 12 -13.48 -1.36 -47.03
N LEU A 13 -12.22 -1.12 -47.40
CA LEU A 13 -11.10 -1.84 -46.83
C LEU A 13 -11.00 -1.36 -45.38
N LEU A 14 -11.78 -2.00 -44.50
CA LEU A 14 -11.32 -2.32 -43.16
C LEU A 14 -10.02 -3.11 -43.36
N THR A 15 -8.90 -2.41 -43.45
CA THR A 15 -7.60 -3.02 -43.18
C THR A 15 -7.69 -3.48 -41.74
N GLY A 16 -7.93 -4.79 -41.55
CA GLY A 16 -7.86 -5.42 -40.25
C GLY A 16 -6.55 -5.02 -39.59
N CYS A 17 -6.63 -4.62 -38.32
CA CYS A 17 -5.44 -4.58 -37.48
C CYS A 17 -4.79 -5.97 -37.55
N PRO A 18 -3.48 -6.08 -37.80
CA PRO A 18 -2.79 -7.36 -37.67
C PRO A 18 -3.00 -7.90 -36.25
N ASP A 19 -3.13 -9.22 -36.13
CA ASP A 19 -3.36 -9.94 -34.87
C ASP A 19 -2.55 -9.32 -33.74
N SER A 20 -3.28 -8.74 -32.79
CA SER A 20 -2.76 -7.86 -31.75
C SER A 20 -2.01 -8.66 -30.70
N GLY A 21 -0.70 -8.78 -30.86
CA GLY A 21 0.18 -9.12 -29.74
C GLY A 21 0.21 -7.96 -28.74
N VAL A 22 0.12 -8.26 -27.44
CA VAL A 22 0.35 -7.26 -26.40
C VAL A 22 1.78 -6.75 -26.49
N LEU A 23 1.97 -5.42 -26.54
CA LEU A 23 3.30 -4.80 -26.44
C LEU A 23 3.71 -4.81 -24.97
N CYS A 24 4.67 -5.67 -24.64
CA CYS A 24 5.22 -5.77 -23.29
C CYS A 24 6.42 -4.84 -23.11
N SER A 25 6.54 -4.27 -21.91
CA SER A 25 7.75 -3.56 -21.50
C SER A 25 8.96 -4.51 -21.55
N GLU A 26 10.15 -3.93 -21.69
CA GLU A 26 11.40 -4.70 -21.71
C GLU A 26 11.50 -5.62 -20.48
N GLY A 27 11.89 -6.88 -20.71
CA GLY A 27 11.96 -7.92 -19.67
C GLY A 27 10.68 -8.72 -19.46
N LEU A 28 9.54 -8.33 -20.06
CA LEU A 28 8.28 -9.07 -19.96
C LEU A 28 7.97 -9.83 -21.25
N THR A 29 7.34 -11.00 -21.11
CA THR A 29 6.89 -11.84 -22.24
C THR A 29 5.38 -11.74 -22.40
N ALA A 30 4.91 -11.65 -23.64
CA ALA A 30 3.48 -11.71 -23.94
C ALA A 30 2.97 -13.15 -23.78
N CYS A 31 2.19 -13.39 -22.73
CA CYS A 31 1.47 -14.63 -22.49
C CYS A 31 -0.03 -14.41 -22.72
N GLY A 32 -0.45 -14.62 -23.97
CA GLY A 32 -1.77 -14.23 -24.44
C GLY A 32 -1.94 -12.72 -24.32
N ASN A 33 -2.84 -12.30 -23.43
CA ASN A 33 -3.20 -10.90 -23.21
C ASN A 33 -2.44 -10.23 -22.05
N THR A 34 -1.48 -10.92 -21.46
CA THR A 34 -0.79 -10.49 -20.25
C THR A 34 0.70 -10.38 -20.52
N CYS A 35 1.33 -9.34 -19.97
CA CYS A 35 2.78 -9.25 -19.95
C CYS A 35 3.26 -9.83 -18.64
N VAL A 36 4.02 -10.91 -18.72
CA VAL A 36 4.48 -11.63 -17.53
C VAL A 36 5.99 -11.76 -17.54
N ASP A 37 6.58 -11.67 -16.36
CA ASP A 37 7.98 -12.02 -16.17
C ASP A 37 8.14 -13.53 -15.99
N LEU A 38 8.51 -14.24 -17.07
CA LEU A 38 8.74 -15.69 -17.02
C LEU A 38 9.84 -16.10 -16.03
N GLN A 39 10.67 -15.16 -15.58
CA GLN A 39 11.77 -15.43 -14.65
C GLN A 39 11.35 -15.39 -13.19
N SER A 40 10.24 -14.72 -12.85
CA SER A 40 9.87 -14.47 -11.45
C SER A 40 8.38 -14.68 -11.13
N GLU A 41 7.53 -14.91 -12.14
CA GLU A 41 6.11 -15.14 -11.93
C GLU A 41 5.76 -16.60 -11.68
N SER A 42 5.37 -16.96 -10.46
CA SER A 42 4.96 -18.33 -10.10
C SER A 42 3.76 -18.88 -10.87
N ALA A 43 3.03 -18.06 -11.63
CA ALA A 43 1.93 -18.52 -12.49
C ALA A 43 2.35 -18.77 -13.96
N HIS A 44 3.55 -18.32 -14.35
CA HIS A 44 4.07 -18.36 -15.73
C HIS A 44 5.57 -18.66 -15.74
N CYS A 45 6.05 -19.53 -14.86
CA CYS A 45 7.48 -19.71 -14.64
C CYS A 45 8.15 -20.51 -15.75
N GLY A 46 9.12 -19.89 -16.43
CA GLY A 46 9.85 -20.47 -17.57
C GLY A 46 9.07 -20.47 -18.88
N ALA A 47 7.74 -20.60 -18.82
CA ALA A 47 6.84 -20.53 -19.97
C ALA A 47 5.45 -20.01 -19.60
N CYS A 48 4.74 -19.48 -20.59
CA CYS A 48 3.37 -19.01 -20.42
C CYS A 48 2.44 -20.11 -19.87
N GLY A 49 1.81 -19.88 -18.72
CA GLY A 49 0.86 -20.80 -18.10
C GLY A 49 1.51 -21.96 -17.35
N GLN A 50 2.84 -22.01 -17.29
CA GLN A 50 3.58 -22.98 -16.48
C GLN A 50 3.60 -22.50 -15.01
N ALA A 51 2.52 -22.79 -14.28
CA ALA A 51 2.45 -22.44 -12.87
C ALA A 51 3.30 -23.39 -12.01
N CYS A 52 4.06 -22.82 -11.08
CA CYS A 52 4.76 -23.58 -10.04
C CYS A 52 3.75 -24.23 -9.10
N ALA A 53 4.11 -25.37 -8.50
CA ALA A 53 3.24 -26.06 -7.56
C ALA A 53 2.95 -25.19 -6.32
N GLN A 54 1.98 -25.61 -5.49
CA GLN A 54 1.72 -24.92 -4.24
C GLN A 54 2.97 -24.94 -3.35
N GLY A 55 3.36 -23.79 -2.82
CA GLY A 55 4.58 -23.65 -2.01
C GLY A 55 5.88 -23.52 -2.81
N GLU A 56 5.81 -23.49 -4.15
CA GLU A 56 6.95 -23.19 -5.01
C GLU A 56 6.92 -21.73 -5.46
N LEU A 57 8.11 -21.16 -5.65
CA LEU A 57 8.29 -19.83 -6.25
C LEU A 57 9.03 -19.94 -7.58
N CYS A 58 8.75 -18.99 -8.47
CA CYS A 58 9.52 -18.88 -9.69
C CYS A 58 10.80 -18.10 -9.42
N SER A 59 11.94 -18.72 -9.74
CA SER A 59 13.25 -18.07 -9.72
C SER A 59 14.00 -18.47 -10.97
N GLU A 60 14.44 -17.48 -11.75
CA GLU A 60 15.22 -17.67 -12.98
C GLU A 60 14.52 -18.63 -13.97
N GLY A 61 13.18 -18.58 -14.01
CA GLY A 61 12.37 -19.41 -14.91
C GLY A 61 12.24 -20.88 -14.48
N ALA A 62 12.68 -21.22 -13.27
CA ALA A 62 12.48 -22.53 -12.67
C ALA A 62 11.57 -22.43 -11.44
N CYS A 63 10.67 -23.40 -11.30
CA CYS A 63 9.89 -23.58 -10.09
C CYS A 63 10.77 -24.26 -9.05
N LEU A 64 11.08 -23.51 -8.00
CA LEU A 64 11.89 -24.02 -6.89
C LEU A 64 10.97 -24.37 -5.73
N ALA A 65 11.09 -25.60 -5.26
CA ALA A 65 10.63 -25.96 -3.93
C ALA A 65 11.27 -24.99 -2.94
N ALA A 66 10.50 -24.56 -1.95
CA ALA A 66 10.98 -23.60 -0.98
C ALA A 66 11.75 -24.31 0.17
N PRO A 67 12.94 -24.89 -0.09
CA PRO A 67 14.00 -24.77 0.91
C PRO A 67 14.92 -23.57 0.72
N GLU A 68 15.12 -23.08 -0.51
CA GLU A 68 15.93 -21.87 -0.75
C GLU A 68 15.13 -20.57 -0.50
N ALA A 69 13.81 -20.70 -0.38
CA ALA A 69 12.84 -19.63 -0.17
C ALA A 69 12.18 -19.67 1.23
N CYS A 70 12.47 -20.64 2.10
CA CYS A 70 11.88 -20.71 3.44
C CYS A 70 12.90 -20.38 4.52
N ALA A 71 12.69 -19.28 5.24
CA ALA A 71 13.47 -18.96 6.43
C ALA A 71 13.01 -19.86 7.60
N GLY A 72 13.93 -20.66 8.16
CA GLY A 72 13.68 -21.44 9.37
C GLY A 72 12.67 -22.59 9.24
N GLY A 73 12.43 -23.11 8.03
CA GLY A 73 11.54 -24.26 7.80
C GLY A 73 10.04 -23.94 7.83
N VAL A 74 9.67 -22.65 7.88
CA VAL A 74 8.30 -22.19 7.71
C VAL A 74 8.20 -21.48 6.37
N CYS A 75 7.33 -22.00 5.50
CA CYS A 75 7.06 -21.39 4.20
C CYS A 75 5.96 -20.36 4.36
N GLY A 76 6.36 -19.09 4.34
CA GLY A 76 5.50 -17.93 4.47
C GLY A 76 6.03 -16.77 3.63
N TYR A 77 5.25 -15.72 3.58
CA TYR A 77 5.65 -14.44 3.00
C TYR A 77 6.01 -13.51 4.14
N ASP A 78 7.08 -12.74 4.00
CA ASP A 78 7.48 -11.73 5.00
C ASP A 78 6.72 -10.42 4.81
N VAL A 79 6.21 -10.20 3.59
CA VAL A 79 5.49 -9.00 3.17
C VAL A 79 4.24 -9.38 2.40
N VAL A 80 3.15 -8.68 2.63
CA VAL A 80 1.92 -8.78 1.85
C VAL A 80 1.55 -7.43 1.29
N ALA A 81 1.26 -7.39 -0.01
CA ALA A 81 0.71 -6.23 -0.69
C ALA A 81 -0.77 -6.42 -0.99
N THR A 82 -1.56 -5.36 -0.84
CA THR A 82 -2.97 -5.33 -1.28
C THR A 82 -3.08 -4.71 -2.67
N CYS A 83 -3.82 -5.37 -3.55
CA CYS A 83 -4.10 -4.89 -4.91
C CYS A 83 -5.53 -4.37 -4.98
N PHE A 84 -5.66 -3.08 -4.74
CA PHE A 84 -6.92 -2.39 -4.43
C PHE A 84 -8.01 -2.59 -5.51
N ASN A 85 -7.71 -2.31 -6.78
CA ASN A 85 -8.67 -2.41 -7.88
C ASN A 85 -8.80 -3.84 -8.42
N ALA A 86 -7.84 -4.71 -8.11
CA ALA A 86 -7.81 -6.09 -8.61
C ALA A 86 -8.51 -7.08 -7.66
N GLY A 87 -8.82 -6.69 -6.42
CA GLY A 87 -9.46 -7.59 -5.46
C GLY A 87 -8.52 -8.65 -4.88
N GLN A 88 -7.21 -8.40 -4.92
CA GLN A 88 -6.19 -9.42 -4.67
C GLN A 88 -5.25 -9.05 -3.52
N VAL A 89 -4.59 -10.06 -2.96
CA VAL A 89 -3.36 -9.91 -2.16
C VAL A 89 -2.23 -10.68 -2.83
N VAL A 90 -1.00 -10.19 -2.63
CA VAL A 90 0.22 -10.82 -3.14
C VAL A 90 1.24 -10.87 -2.02
N GLY A 91 1.72 -12.07 -1.72
CA GLY A 91 2.79 -12.29 -0.78
C GLY A 91 4.14 -12.09 -1.45
N VAL A 92 5.12 -11.58 -0.70
CA VAL A 92 6.49 -11.36 -1.18
C VAL A 92 7.46 -11.88 -0.12
N GLN A 93 8.44 -12.64 -0.58
CA GLN A 93 9.56 -13.06 0.26
C GLN A 93 10.63 -11.99 0.27
N ALA A 94 11.03 -11.59 1.47
CA ALA A 94 11.84 -10.41 1.63
C ALA A 94 13.25 -10.62 1.10
N GLU A 95 13.90 -11.75 1.43
CA GLU A 95 15.30 -12.01 1.08
C GLU A 95 15.52 -12.21 -0.43
N ALA A 96 14.72 -13.08 -1.05
CA ALA A 96 14.81 -13.35 -2.48
C ALA A 96 14.17 -12.24 -3.34
N ALA A 97 13.35 -11.36 -2.74
CA ALA A 97 12.52 -10.40 -3.44
C ALA A 97 11.69 -11.06 -4.56
N LEU A 98 11.07 -12.20 -4.22
CA LEU A 98 10.20 -12.98 -5.11
C LEU A 98 8.77 -12.83 -4.66
N ARG A 99 7.85 -12.68 -5.62
CA ARG A 99 6.41 -12.62 -5.34
C ARG A 99 5.76 -13.98 -5.47
N GLY A 100 4.75 -14.21 -4.65
CA GLY A 100 3.82 -15.31 -4.76
C GLY A 100 2.80 -15.11 -5.88
N ARG A 101 1.79 -15.97 -5.85
CA ARG A 101 0.61 -15.87 -6.72
C ARG A 101 -0.23 -14.65 -6.32
N ARG A 102 -0.91 -14.08 -7.31
CA ARG A 102 -1.98 -13.10 -7.09
C ARG A 102 -3.20 -13.86 -6.61
N THR A 103 -3.57 -13.70 -5.34
CA THR A 103 -4.68 -14.44 -4.76
C THR A 103 -5.89 -13.53 -4.65
N PRO A 104 -7.00 -13.83 -5.35
CA PRO A 104 -8.26 -13.12 -5.17
C PRO A 104 -8.78 -13.34 -3.74
N VAL A 105 -9.08 -12.26 -3.04
CA VAL A 105 -9.56 -12.32 -1.64
C VAL A 105 -10.79 -11.46 -1.39
N GLY A 106 -11.09 -10.49 -2.25
CA GLY A 106 -12.22 -9.61 -2.08
C GLY A 106 -12.43 -8.71 -3.29
N SER A 107 -13.22 -7.66 -3.11
CA SER A 107 -13.47 -6.68 -4.18
C SER A 107 -12.49 -5.52 -4.11
N ASN A 108 -12.15 -5.06 -2.90
CA ASN A 108 -11.28 -3.92 -2.70
C ASN A 108 -10.42 -4.02 -1.42
N PRO A 109 -9.37 -4.87 -1.42
CA PRO A 109 -8.42 -4.97 -0.30
C PRO A 109 -7.75 -3.63 0.00
N GLN A 110 -7.96 -3.11 1.19
CA GLN A 110 -7.38 -1.86 1.69
C GLN A 110 -6.04 -2.14 2.36
N THR A 111 -6.07 -2.93 3.43
CA THR A 111 -4.92 -3.30 4.25
C THR A 111 -5.10 -4.71 4.80
N VAL A 112 -4.05 -5.24 5.43
CA VAL A 112 -4.05 -6.56 6.04
C VAL A 112 -3.42 -6.52 7.43
N ALA A 113 -3.78 -7.48 8.27
CA ALA A 113 -3.05 -7.74 9.50
C ALA A 113 -2.99 -9.24 9.77
N ARG A 114 -1.88 -9.68 10.35
CA ARG A 114 -1.72 -11.05 10.83
C ARG A 114 -2.32 -11.16 12.23
N LEU A 115 -3.19 -12.15 12.44
CA LEU A 115 -3.60 -12.59 13.77
C LEU A 115 -3.39 -14.10 13.85
N GLN A 116 -2.43 -14.53 14.66
CA GLN A 116 -1.98 -15.93 14.71
C GLN A 116 -1.49 -16.43 13.33
N ASP A 117 -2.10 -17.48 12.78
CA ASP A 117 -1.82 -18.04 11.44
C ASP A 117 -2.89 -17.67 10.39
N VAL A 118 -3.70 -16.64 10.70
CA VAL A 118 -4.70 -16.07 9.79
C VAL A 118 -4.26 -14.68 9.35
N LEU A 119 -4.37 -14.42 8.05
CA LEU A 119 -4.28 -13.07 7.50
C LEU A 119 -5.70 -12.52 7.37
N VAL A 120 -5.97 -11.43 8.07
CA VAL A 120 -7.24 -10.70 7.99
C VAL A 120 -7.07 -9.57 6.98
N VAL A 121 -7.98 -9.49 6.01
CA VAL A 121 -7.95 -8.50 4.93
C VAL A 121 -9.18 -7.60 5.06
N VAL A 122 -8.96 -6.31 5.11
CA VAL A 122 -10.04 -5.32 5.04
C VAL A 122 -10.47 -5.16 3.59
N ASP A 123 -11.70 -5.53 3.26
CA ASP A 123 -12.31 -5.26 1.96
C ASP A 123 -13.23 -4.04 2.06
N GLY A 124 -12.75 -2.90 1.57
CA GLY A 124 -13.42 -1.61 1.73
C GLY A 124 -14.75 -1.51 0.98
N LEU A 125 -14.85 -2.14 -0.19
CA LEU A 125 -16.06 -2.06 -1.02
C LEU A 125 -17.16 -2.98 -0.50
N SER A 126 -16.83 -4.22 -0.14
CA SER A 126 -17.82 -5.14 0.44
C SER A 126 -18.06 -4.90 1.93
N ARG A 127 -17.22 -4.09 2.58
CA ARG A 127 -17.26 -3.75 4.01
C ARG A 127 -17.09 -5.00 4.89
N LYS A 128 -16.21 -5.90 4.47
CA LYS A 128 -15.96 -7.18 5.12
C LYS A 128 -14.52 -7.30 5.61
N LEU A 129 -14.35 -7.99 6.72
CA LEU A 129 -13.08 -8.60 7.10
C LEU A 129 -13.06 -9.99 6.50
N ARG A 130 -12.26 -10.16 5.45
CA ARG A 130 -12.02 -11.46 4.82
C ARG A 130 -10.91 -12.15 5.61
N GLN A 131 -11.03 -13.46 5.79
CA GLN A 131 -10.01 -14.25 6.48
C GLN A 131 -9.41 -15.26 5.52
N VAL A 132 -8.08 -15.31 5.47
CA VAL A 132 -7.35 -16.29 4.65
C VAL A 132 -6.24 -16.93 5.47
N ARG A 133 -5.84 -18.15 5.12
CA ARG A 133 -4.67 -18.79 5.76
C ARG A 133 -3.41 -18.02 5.43
N LEU A 134 -2.54 -17.79 6.41
CA LEU A 134 -1.32 -17.01 6.19
C LEU A 134 -0.33 -17.68 5.22
N GLY A 135 -0.29 -19.00 5.18
CA GLY A 135 0.69 -19.75 4.38
C GLY A 135 0.42 -19.75 2.87
N ASP A 136 -0.84 -19.72 2.45
CA ASP A 136 -1.23 -19.86 1.03
C ASP A 136 -2.33 -18.90 0.57
N PHE A 137 -2.85 -18.07 1.48
CA PHE A 137 -3.99 -17.17 1.26
C PHE A 137 -5.27 -17.85 0.78
N SER A 138 -5.43 -19.15 1.03
CA SER A 138 -6.70 -19.83 0.82
C SER A 138 -7.76 -19.27 1.76
N ALA A 139 -8.95 -19.01 1.21
CA ALA A 139 -10.06 -18.42 1.96
C ALA A 139 -10.51 -19.32 3.11
N LEU A 140 -10.77 -18.71 4.26
CA LEU A 140 -11.47 -19.32 5.37
C LEU A 140 -12.97 -19.03 5.26
N PRO A 141 -13.84 -19.89 5.82
CA PRO A 141 -15.30 -19.74 5.66
C PRO A 141 -15.90 -18.47 6.28
N GLU A 142 -15.25 -17.91 7.30
CA GLU A 142 -15.76 -16.76 8.05
C GLU A 142 -15.52 -15.43 7.34
N GLU A 143 -16.53 -14.58 7.41
CA GLU A 143 -16.47 -13.18 6.98
C GLU A 143 -17.19 -12.30 8.00
N ASP A 144 -16.50 -11.27 8.48
CA ASP A 144 -17.04 -10.37 9.51
C ASP A 144 -17.30 -8.97 8.95
N SER A 145 -18.04 -8.15 9.69
CA SER A 145 -18.22 -6.74 9.33
C SER A 145 -16.95 -5.95 9.63
N ALA A 146 -16.46 -5.20 8.64
CA ALA A 146 -15.36 -4.24 8.82
C ALA A 146 -15.84 -2.84 9.20
N GLY A 147 -17.16 -2.63 9.33
CA GLY A 147 -17.74 -1.29 9.50
C GLY A 147 -17.99 -0.58 8.17
N ALA A 148 -18.40 0.69 8.23
CA ALA A 148 -18.96 1.38 7.07
C ALA A 148 -17.92 1.84 6.04
N ALA A 149 -16.71 2.18 6.48
CA ALA A 149 -15.67 2.78 5.63
C ALA A 149 -14.27 2.45 6.16
N PRO A 150 -13.90 1.16 6.20
CA PRO A 150 -12.67 0.74 6.84
C PRO A 150 -11.45 1.13 6.00
N ASN A 151 -10.40 1.63 6.66
CA ASN A 151 -9.19 2.14 6.00
C ASN A 151 -7.91 1.47 6.54
N GLN A 152 -7.80 1.30 7.85
CA GLN A 152 -6.65 0.64 8.48
C GLN A 152 -7.09 -0.42 9.49
N LEU A 153 -6.26 -1.46 9.61
CA LEU A 153 -6.42 -2.59 10.51
C LEU A 153 -5.15 -2.73 11.33
N LEU A 154 -5.30 -2.98 12.63
CA LEU A 154 -4.21 -3.30 13.54
C LEU A 154 -4.61 -4.53 14.35
N ALA A 155 -3.70 -5.49 14.45
CA ALA A 155 -3.88 -6.70 15.24
C ALA A 155 -3.06 -6.63 16.53
N ALA A 156 -3.70 -6.93 17.66
CA ALA A 156 -3.07 -7.11 18.96
C ALA A 156 -3.82 -8.22 19.70
N ASP A 157 -3.43 -9.47 19.49
CA ASP A 157 -4.14 -10.66 19.96
C ASP A 157 -4.54 -10.56 21.45
N PRO A 158 -5.82 -10.80 21.81
CA PRO A 158 -6.91 -11.33 20.98
C PRO A 158 -7.76 -10.29 20.24
N TYR A 159 -7.30 -9.05 20.11
CA TYR A 159 -8.07 -7.94 19.55
C TYR A 159 -7.64 -7.56 18.13
N LEU A 160 -8.61 -7.05 17.37
CA LEU A 160 -8.41 -6.32 16.13
C LEU A 160 -9.05 -4.95 16.25
N TYR A 161 -8.38 -3.96 15.68
CA TYR A 161 -8.80 -2.58 15.66
C TYR A 161 -8.98 -2.16 14.21
N VAL A 162 -10.17 -1.68 13.84
CA VAL A 162 -10.46 -1.20 12.49
C VAL A 162 -10.81 0.27 12.54
N LEU A 163 -9.99 1.11 11.90
CA LEU A 163 -10.33 2.51 11.68
C LEU A 163 -11.33 2.62 10.54
N ASN A 164 -12.48 3.22 10.84
CA ASN A 164 -13.50 3.54 9.87
C ASN A 164 -13.53 5.06 9.63
N SER A 165 -13.07 5.47 8.45
CA SER A 165 -12.86 6.87 8.10
C SER A 165 -14.18 7.66 8.02
N THR A 166 -15.17 7.20 7.26
CA THR A 166 -16.42 7.96 7.06
C THR A 166 -17.38 7.87 8.24
N SER A 167 -17.41 6.75 8.97
CA SER A 167 -18.22 6.64 10.21
C SER A 167 -17.53 7.25 11.42
N ASN A 168 -16.28 7.72 11.27
CA ASN A 168 -15.53 8.41 12.31
C ASN A 168 -15.29 7.53 13.55
N THR A 169 -15.07 6.23 13.37
CA THR A 169 -15.03 5.28 14.49
C THR A 169 -13.80 4.38 14.46
N LEU A 170 -13.43 3.89 15.64
CA LEU A 170 -12.52 2.78 15.86
C LEU A 170 -13.36 1.59 16.32
N GLN A 171 -13.57 0.62 15.42
CA GLN A 171 -14.24 -0.63 15.74
C GLN A 171 -13.25 -1.57 16.44
N VAL A 172 -13.71 -2.21 17.52
CA VAL A 172 -12.93 -3.17 18.30
C VAL A 172 -13.54 -4.54 18.12
N LEU A 173 -12.78 -5.47 17.56
CA LEU A 173 -13.17 -6.86 17.46
C LEU A 173 -12.31 -7.72 18.39
N LYS A 174 -12.91 -8.78 18.93
CA LYS A 174 -12.23 -9.78 19.74
C LYS A 174 -12.37 -11.16 19.10
N ARG A 175 -11.26 -11.88 19.01
CA ARG A 175 -11.22 -13.30 18.68
C ARG A 175 -11.86 -14.10 19.79
N THR A 176 -12.90 -14.88 19.47
CA THR A 176 -13.62 -15.73 20.44
C THR A 176 -13.24 -17.20 20.33
N ARG A 177 -12.75 -17.65 19.16
CA ARG A 177 -12.27 -19.03 19.00
C ARG A 177 -10.84 -19.15 19.46
N GLU A 178 -10.57 -20.19 20.23
CA GLU A 178 -9.21 -20.55 20.61
C GLU A 178 -8.51 -21.36 19.52
N PRO A 179 -7.17 -21.23 19.37
CA PRO A 179 -6.42 -21.96 18.37
C PRO A 179 -6.47 -23.46 18.66
N LEU A 180 -6.69 -24.26 17.61
CA LEU A 180 -6.52 -25.72 17.70
C LEU A 180 -5.06 -26.07 18.01
N ALA A 181 -4.86 -27.11 18.81
CA ALA A 181 -3.52 -27.57 19.20
C ALA A 181 -2.70 -28.09 18.01
N ALA A 182 -3.36 -28.65 16.99
CA ALA A 182 -2.75 -29.09 15.74
C ALA A 182 -3.48 -28.43 14.56
N PRO A 183 -2.75 -27.86 13.57
CA PRO A 183 -3.38 -27.24 12.41
C PRO A 183 -4.15 -28.27 11.55
N GLU A 184 -5.44 -28.04 11.33
CA GLU A 184 -6.24 -28.81 10.37
C GLU A 184 -6.18 -28.11 9.02
N GLY A 185 -5.73 -28.83 7.99
CA GLY A 185 -5.52 -28.24 6.67
C GLY A 185 -4.50 -27.09 6.67
N GLY A 186 -3.53 -27.10 7.59
CA GLY A 186 -2.48 -26.06 7.66
C GLY A 186 -2.88 -24.78 8.41
N THR A 187 -4.03 -24.75 9.10
CA THR A 187 -4.38 -23.65 9.99
C THR A 187 -4.95 -24.13 11.34
N ARG A 188 -4.70 -23.38 12.40
CA ARG A 188 -5.30 -23.57 13.73
C ARG A 188 -6.72 -23.00 13.82
N PHE A 189 -7.20 -22.36 12.75
CA PHE A 189 -8.53 -21.73 12.64
C PHE A 189 -9.26 -22.16 11.36
N PRO A 190 -9.60 -23.45 11.18
CA PRO A 190 -10.19 -23.94 9.92
C PRO A 190 -11.53 -23.31 9.56
N GLN A 191 -12.25 -22.75 10.55
CA GLN A 191 -13.51 -22.04 10.36
C GLN A 191 -13.36 -20.50 10.42
N GLY A 192 -12.14 -19.98 10.60
CA GLY A 192 -11.90 -18.57 10.93
C GLY A 192 -11.73 -18.30 12.43
N LEU A 193 -11.49 -17.05 12.77
CA LEU A 193 -11.10 -16.55 14.09
C LEU A 193 -12.29 -16.44 15.08
N GLY A 194 -13.54 -16.42 14.60
CA GLY A 194 -14.71 -16.08 15.40
C GLY A 194 -14.63 -14.65 15.92
N LEU A 195 -14.53 -13.67 15.02
CA LEU A 195 -14.43 -12.27 15.41
C LEU A 195 -15.79 -11.71 15.83
N GLU A 196 -15.83 -11.08 17.00
CA GLU A 196 -17.01 -10.37 17.48
C GLU A 196 -16.66 -8.91 17.71
N THR A 197 -17.51 -7.99 17.23
CA THR A 197 -17.39 -6.57 17.60
C THR A 197 -17.81 -6.40 19.05
N VAL A 198 -16.87 -6.01 19.90
CA VAL A 198 -17.08 -5.83 21.35
C VAL A 198 -17.29 -4.38 21.75
N ASP A 199 -16.79 -3.44 20.94
CA ASP A 199 -17.00 -2.00 21.13
C ASP A 199 -16.76 -1.21 19.84
N GLU A 200 -17.19 0.05 19.84
CA GLU A 200 -16.92 1.02 18.79
C GLU A 200 -16.73 2.42 19.40
N LEU A 201 -15.49 2.91 19.39
CA LEU A 201 -15.15 4.25 19.87
C LEU A 201 -15.45 5.28 18.77
N ASN A 202 -16.33 6.24 19.05
CA ASN A 202 -16.65 7.34 18.15
C ASN A 202 -15.74 8.56 18.40
N PHE A 203 -15.07 9.06 17.36
CA PHE A 203 -14.18 10.23 17.44
C PHE A 203 -14.90 11.57 17.30
N GLY A 204 -16.16 11.55 16.88
CA GLY A 204 -16.98 12.73 16.57
C GLY A 204 -17.14 12.95 15.07
N PRO A 205 -18.15 13.73 14.65
CA PRO A 205 -18.44 13.98 13.25
C PRO A 205 -17.25 14.65 12.54
N ASN A 206 -17.10 14.37 11.24
CA ASN A 206 -16.10 15.00 10.37
C ASN A 206 -14.64 14.80 10.80
N THR A 207 -14.32 13.83 11.65
CA THR A 207 -12.95 13.62 12.13
C THR A 207 -12.10 12.81 11.17
N ASN A 208 -12.70 11.89 10.41
CA ASN A 208 -12.04 11.10 9.38
C ASN A 208 -10.72 10.46 9.86
N PRO A 209 -10.78 9.46 10.76
CA PRO A 209 -9.58 8.77 11.24
C PRO A 209 -8.87 8.07 10.07
N TYR A 210 -7.55 8.22 9.99
CA TYR A 210 -6.79 7.79 8.83
C TYR A 210 -5.71 6.75 9.16
N ALA A 211 -4.79 7.08 10.08
CA ALA A 211 -3.72 6.18 10.50
C ALA A 211 -3.69 5.97 12.01
N MET A 212 -3.20 4.82 12.46
CA MET A 212 -2.98 4.50 13.86
C MET A 212 -1.64 3.83 14.11
N ALA A 213 -1.06 4.12 15.27
CA ALA A 213 0.17 3.50 15.75
C ALA A 213 0.11 3.30 17.29
N PRO A 214 0.59 2.14 17.79
CA PRO A 214 0.73 1.93 19.23
C PRO A 214 1.95 2.68 19.78
N LEU A 215 1.81 3.26 20.98
CA LEU A 215 2.92 3.78 21.77
C LEU A 215 2.60 3.63 23.26
N GLY A 216 3.35 2.76 23.94
CA GLY A 216 3.09 2.41 25.34
C GLY A 216 1.76 1.67 25.49
N ASP A 217 0.91 2.18 26.38
CA ASP A 217 -0.42 1.65 26.71
C ASP A 217 -1.55 2.29 25.88
N ALA A 218 -1.19 3.04 24.84
CA ALA A 218 -2.13 3.81 24.04
C ALA A 218 -2.00 3.49 22.55
N LEU A 219 -3.14 3.58 21.88
CA LEU A 219 -3.22 3.71 20.44
C LEU A 219 -3.32 5.21 20.11
N TRP A 220 -2.53 5.67 19.17
CA TRP A 220 -2.62 7.04 18.66
C TRP A 220 -3.23 7.02 17.28
N VAL A 221 -4.15 7.94 17.00
CA VAL A 221 -4.91 7.97 15.75
C VAL A 221 -4.84 9.35 15.12
N SER A 222 -4.43 9.45 13.86
CA SER A 222 -4.49 10.69 13.10
C SER A 222 -5.92 10.95 12.62
N LEU A 223 -6.38 12.19 12.80
CA LEU A 223 -7.68 12.65 12.32
C LEU A 223 -7.44 13.62 11.16
N LEU A 224 -7.78 13.17 9.95
CA LEU A 224 -7.60 13.94 8.72
C LEU A 224 -8.56 15.12 8.65
N GLY A 225 -9.77 14.96 9.18
CA GLY A 225 -10.89 15.89 8.99
C GLY A 225 -11.69 15.58 7.73
N ASN A 226 -12.96 16.01 7.69
CA ASN A 226 -13.73 16.03 6.46
C ASN A 226 -13.37 17.29 5.67
N LEU A 227 -12.37 17.12 4.82
CA LEU A 227 -11.75 18.20 4.06
C LEU A 227 -12.66 18.80 2.97
N GLY A 228 -13.81 18.18 2.66
CA GLY A 228 -14.81 18.69 1.73
C GLY A 228 -15.97 19.45 2.39
N GLU A 229 -16.10 19.39 3.71
CA GLU A 229 -17.15 20.07 4.48
C GLU A 229 -16.55 20.91 5.60
N ASP A 230 -16.26 20.29 6.75
CA ASP A 230 -15.68 20.93 7.92
C ASP A 230 -14.31 20.29 8.24
N PRO A 231 -13.21 20.94 7.85
CA PRO A 231 -11.88 20.45 8.18
C PRO A 231 -11.51 20.68 9.65
N GLY A 232 -12.32 21.42 10.42
CA GLY A 232 -12.04 21.82 11.79
C GLY A 232 -11.87 20.65 12.76
N ALA A 233 -12.51 19.52 12.49
CA ALA A 233 -12.38 18.29 13.28
C ALA A 233 -11.10 17.47 12.94
N GLY A 234 -10.37 17.85 11.89
CA GLY A 234 -9.10 17.24 11.47
C GLY A 234 -7.86 17.91 12.05
N GLY A 235 -6.73 17.67 11.39
CA GLY A 235 -5.45 18.31 11.70
C GLY A 235 -4.92 18.00 13.09
N ARG A 236 -5.25 16.83 13.65
CA ARG A 236 -4.89 16.45 15.03
C ARG A 236 -4.57 14.97 15.14
N VAL A 237 -3.93 14.59 16.24
CA VAL A 237 -3.75 13.19 16.64
C VAL A 237 -4.43 12.99 17.98
N VAL A 238 -5.22 11.93 18.12
CA VAL A 238 -5.89 11.59 19.38
C VAL A 238 -5.19 10.44 20.07
N ARG A 239 -5.10 10.52 21.40
CA ARG A 239 -4.64 9.44 22.26
C ARG A 239 -5.85 8.61 22.70
N VAL A 240 -5.79 7.32 22.43
CA VAL A 240 -6.79 6.32 22.80
C VAL A 240 -6.14 5.37 23.80
N SER A 241 -6.65 5.34 25.03
CA SER A 241 -6.14 4.41 26.05
C SER A 241 -6.60 2.99 25.75
N LEU A 242 -5.67 2.04 25.86
CA LEU A 242 -5.92 0.60 25.80
C LEU A 242 -5.80 -0.05 27.18
N ALA A 243 -6.05 0.70 28.27
CA ALA A 243 -6.07 0.15 29.63
C ALA A 243 -7.14 -0.94 29.77
N ASP A 244 -8.27 -0.78 29.09
CA ASP A 244 -9.19 -1.85 28.74
C ASP A 244 -9.22 -2.01 27.21
N PRO A 245 -8.50 -2.99 26.63
CA PRO A 245 -8.45 -3.20 25.19
C PRO A 245 -9.82 -3.50 24.55
N ALA A 246 -10.78 -4.01 25.33
CA ALA A 246 -12.14 -4.23 24.84
C ALA A 246 -12.94 -2.93 24.76
N HIS A 247 -12.60 -1.94 25.60
CA HIS A 247 -13.34 -0.68 25.74
C HIS A 247 -12.39 0.54 25.70
N PRO A 248 -11.77 0.79 24.54
CA PRO A 248 -10.83 1.88 24.40
C PRO A 248 -11.52 3.24 24.53
N VAL A 249 -10.83 4.19 25.19
CA VAL A 249 -11.37 5.52 25.44
C VAL A 249 -10.42 6.61 24.96
N LYS A 250 -10.97 7.66 24.34
CA LYS A 250 -10.21 8.87 24.01
C LYS A 250 -9.78 9.58 25.30
N THR A 251 -8.48 9.77 25.49
CA THR A 251 -7.89 10.36 26.71
C THR A 251 -7.18 11.69 26.47
N GLY A 252 -6.94 12.05 25.21
CA GLY A 252 -6.33 13.33 24.87
C GLY A 252 -6.24 13.55 23.37
N GLU A 253 -5.84 14.76 22.99
CA GLU A 253 -5.57 15.10 21.60
C GLU A 253 -4.48 16.16 21.49
N VAL A 254 -3.74 16.13 20.38
CA VAL A 254 -2.69 17.08 20.04
C VAL A 254 -3.06 17.74 18.73
N GLN A 255 -3.16 19.07 18.75
CA GLN A 255 -3.30 19.87 17.53
C GLN A 255 -1.97 19.84 16.76
N LEU A 256 -2.03 19.47 15.48
CA LEU A 256 -0.85 19.47 14.62
C LEU A 256 -0.52 20.88 14.12
N PRO A 257 0.76 21.15 13.76
CA PRO A 257 1.17 22.44 13.20
C PRO A 257 0.33 22.83 11.98
N SER A 258 -0.05 24.09 11.88
CA SER A 258 -0.87 24.65 10.80
C SER A 258 -0.44 26.08 10.46
N GLY A 259 -1.08 26.70 9.45
CA GLY A 259 -0.79 28.07 9.05
C GLY A 259 0.62 28.21 8.48
N ALA A 260 1.35 29.23 8.95
CA ALA A 260 2.70 29.52 8.49
C ALA A 260 3.71 28.38 8.78
N ALA A 261 3.46 27.55 9.80
CA ALA A 261 4.34 26.43 10.14
C ALA A 261 4.43 25.39 9.00
N LEU A 262 3.37 25.25 8.19
CA LEU A 262 3.35 24.33 7.05
C LEU A 262 4.03 24.88 5.80
N ARG A 263 4.43 26.16 5.79
CA ARG A 263 5.05 26.84 4.64
C ARG A 263 4.24 26.62 3.35
N PRO A 264 2.94 26.98 3.33
CA PRO A 264 2.08 26.72 2.19
C PRO A 264 2.58 27.47 0.95
N PHE A 265 2.48 26.83 -0.21
CA PHE A 265 2.67 27.47 -1.51
C PHE A 265 1.62 28.56 -1.73
N PRO A 266 1.90 29.56 -2.58
CA PRO A 266 0.99 30.68 -2.80
C PRO A 266 -0.43 30.22 -3.19
N GLY A 267 -1.43 30.66 -2.43
CA GLY A 267 -2.84 30.34 -2.67
C GLY A 267 -3.25 28.90 -2.35
N LYS A 268 -2.38 28.11 -1.70
CA LYS A 268 -2.66 26.72 -1.32
C LYS A 268 -3.05 26.61 0.17
N SER A 269 -3.63 25.47 0.53
CA SER A 269 -4.10 25.19 1.90
C SER A 269 -2.97 25.30 2.94
N SER A 270 -3.32 25.81 4.12
CA SER A 270 -2.43 25.86 5.30
C SER A 270 -2.93 24.99 6.45
N LEU A 271 -3.88 24.09 6.16
CA LEU A 271 -4.40 23.12 7.12
C LEU A 271 -3.54 21.86 7.12
N ALA A 272 -3.33 21.30 8.30
CA ALA A 272 -2.64 20.03 8.44
C ALA A 272 -3.51 18.90 7.87
N ALA A 273 -2.93 18.14 6.95
CA ALA A 273 -3.53 16.91 6.40
C ALA A 273 -2.70 15.71 6.86
N PRO A 274 -2.94 15.18 8.07
CA PRO A 274 -2.16 14.06 8.58
C PRO A 274 -2.52 12.77 7.85
N ASN A 275 -1.49 12.01 7.48
CA ASN A 275 -1.60 10.77 6.73
C ASN A 275 -1.02 9.63 7.61
N GLY A 276 0.04 8.97 7.18
CA GLY A 276 0.73 7.92 7.95
C GLY A 276 1.22 8.38 9.32
N LEU A 277 1.26 7.44 10.26
CA LEU A 277 1.62 7.65 11.64
C LEU A 277 2.50 6.50 12.12
N ALA A 278 3.61 6.80 12.79
CA ALA A 278 4.45 5.81 13.45
C ALA A 278 4.99 6.31 14.78
N ALA A 279 5.16 5.39 15.72
CA ALA A 279 5.93 5.62 16.94
C ALA A 279 7.42 5.39 16.66
N PHE A 280 8.28 6.26 17.19
CA PHE A 280 9.72 6.11 17.13
C PHE A 280 10.38 6.73 18.36
N GLY A 281 11.11 5.92 19.12
CA GLY A 281 11.57 6.30 20.45
C GLY A 281 10.41 6.58 21.39
N ASP A 282 10.41 7.76 22.01
CA ASP A 282 9.38 8.25 22.94
C ASP A 282 8.37 9.21 22.28
N ALA A 283 8.43 9.37 20.96
CA ALA A 283 7.62 10.31 20.20
C ALA A 283 6.81 9.61 19.10
N LEU A 284 5.83 10.33 18.56
CA LEU A 284 5.13 9.93 17.34
C LEU A 284 5.56 10.85 16.20
N TYR A 285 5.55 10.30 15.00
CA TYR A 285 5.85 11.02 13.78
C TYR A 285 4.68 10.84 12.82
N VAL A 286 4.11 11.97 12.42
CA VAL A 286 2.92 12.02 11.55
C VAL A 286 3.35 12.60 10.22
N ALA A 287 3.12 11.87 9.13
CA ALA A 287 3.30 12.40 7.79
C ALA A 287 2.27 13.50 7.52
N LEU A 288 2.74 14.69 7.14
CA LEU A 288 1.87 15.79 6.75
C LEU A 288 1.87 15.88 5.23
N SER A 289 0.80 15.39 4.60
CA SER A 289 0.70 15.41 3.15
C SER A 289 0.63 16.84 2.60
N ASN A 290 0.24 17.81 3.45
CA ASN A 290 0.11 19.22 3.10
C ASN A 290 -0.55 19.36 1.74
N ILE A 291 -1.79 18.87 1.59
CA ILE A 291 -2.50 18.87 0.30
C ILE A 291 -3.57 19.96 0.26
N SER A 292 -3.88 20.44 -0.95
CA SER A 292 -5.05 21.28 -1.20
C SER A 292 -6.25 20.41 -1.46
N LEU A 293 -7.38 20.75 -0.85
CA LEU A 293 -8.50 19.84 -0.67
C LEU A 293 -9.38 19.71 -1.92
N ASP A 294 -9.34 20.74 -2.75
CA ASP A 294 -10.03 20.83 -4.04
C ASP A 294 -9.30 20.08 -5.17
N THR A 295 -7.98 20.03 -5.08
CA THR A 295 -7.10 19.58 -6.16
C THR A 295 -6.28 18.34 -5.82
N TYR A 296 -6.24 17.94 -4.54
CA TYR A 296 -5.36 16.91 -3.97
C TYR A 296 -3.86 17.12 -4.25
N GLN A 297 -3.50 18.31 -4.72
CA GLN A 297 -2.12 18.68 -5.02
C GLN A 297 -1.37 19.05 -3.76
N ALA A 298 -0.06 18.79 -3.75
CA ALA A 298 0.83 19.32 -2.73
C ALA A 298 0.66 20.84 -2.60
N ALA A 299 0.32 21.26 -1.39
CA ALA A 299 0.10 22.62 -0.91
C ALA A 299 1.35 23.21 -0.25
N GLY A 300 2.42 22.45 -0.08
CA GLY A 300 3.66 22.91 0.56
C GLY A 300 4.76 21.85 0.47
N PRO A 301 5.92 22.09 1.11
CA PRO A 301 6.99 21.12 1.20
C PRO A 301 6.56 19.88 2.03
N GLY A 302 7.26 18.76 1.83
CA GLY A 302 7.11 17.58 2.68
C GLY A 302 7.54 17.87 4.12
N LEU A 303 6.66 17.60 5.07
CA LEU A 303 6.90 17.76 6.49
C LEU A 303 6.44 16.52 7.26
N LEU A 304 7.07 16.26 8.40
CA LEU A 304 6.44 15.49 9.47
C LEU A 304 6.01 16.43 10.60
N ALA A 305 5.06 16.00 11.41
CA ALA A 305 4.91 16.48 12.77
C ALA A 305 5.51 15.46 13.75
N ARG A 306 6.46 15.89 14.58
CA ARG A 306 6.91 15.16 15.76
C ARG A 306 5.98 15.52 16.92
N VAL A 307 5.27 14.54 17.46
CA VAL A 307 4.36 14.69 18.60
C VAL A 307 5.04 14.18 19.85
N ASP A 308 5.10 15.03 20.87
CA ASP A 308 5.51 14.67 22.21
C ASP A 308 4.28 14.20 23.01
N PRO A 309 4.20 12.91 23.36
CA PRO A 309 3.04 12.34 24.03
C PRO A 309 2.91 12.76 25.50
N VAL A 310 3.98 13.30 26.11
CA VAL A 310 3.98 13.79 27.50
C VAL A 310 3.54 15.25 27.55
N ARG A 311 4.09 16.08 26.66
CA ARG A 311 3.76 17.50 26.58
C ARG A 311 2.47 17.77 25.81
N MET A 312 1.94 16.78 25.10
CA MET A 312 0.76 16.90 24.24
C MET A 312 0.92 18.05 23.23
N ALA A 313 2.10 18.12 22.62
CA ALA A 313 2.49 19.19 21.70
C ALA A 313 3.17 18.60 20.46
N ALA A 314 3.15 19.36 19.36
CA ALA A 314 3.71 18.92 18.09
C ALA A 314 4.58 20.02 17.45
N GLU A 315 5.67 19.60 16.80
CA GLU A 315 6.60 20.46 16.07
C GLU A 315 6.88 19.88 14.68
N THR A 316 7.23 20.73 13.71
CA THR A 316 7.52 20.30 12.34
C THR A 316 8.94 19.75 12.20
N VAL A 317 9.10 18.67 11.45
CA VAL A 317 10.39 18.15 10.99
C VAL A 317 10.43 18.26 9.45
N ASP A 318 11.49 18.87 8.93
CA ASP A 318 11.68 19.08 7.49
C ASP A 318 12.16 17.80 6.81
N LEU A 319 11.52 17.42 5.70
CA LEU A 319 11.91 16.26 4.88
C LEU A 319 12.87 16.60 3.74
N GLY A 320 13.20 17.89 3.59
CA GLY A 320 14.06 18.40 2.53
C GLY A 320 13.34 18.58 1.19
N GLU A 321 14.08 19.11 0.22
CA GLU A 321 13.55 19.52 -1.08
C GLU A 321 13.06 18.37 -1.96
N GLY A 322 13.46 17.13 -1.67
CA GLY A 322 13.13 15.94 -2.47
C GLY A 322 11.73 15.36 -2.20
N CYS A 323 11.00 15.88 -1.23
CA CYS A 323 9.72 15.31 -0.79
C CYS A 323 8.55 16.28 -1.00
N LEU A 324 7.55 15.85 -1.75
CA LEU A 324 6.20 16.43 -1.75
C LEU A 324 5.18 15.37 -1.39
N GLY A 325 4.09 15.76 -0.72
CA GLY A 325 3.02 14.83 -0.36
C GLY A 325 3.52 13.70 0.54
N ALA A 326 4.10 14.04 1.69
CA ALA A 326 4.52 13.03 2.66
C ALA A 326 3.33 12.13 3.01
N SER A 327 3.50 10.82 2.84
CA SER A 327 2.42 9.86 2.78
C SER A 327 2.48 8.86 3.93
N TRP A 328 3.48 7.98 3.92
CA TRP A 328 3.63 6.93 4.92
C TRP A 328 4.92 7.08 5.71
N VAL A 329 4.93 6.59 6.94
CA VAL A 329 6.09 6.64 7.83
C VAL A 329 6.20 5.32 8.57
N ALA A 330 7.41 4.78 8.65
CA ALA A 330 7.69 3.55 9.39
C ALA A 330 9.12 3.55 9.94
N ARG A 331 9.32 2.79 11.01
CA ARG A 331 10.64 2.58 11.62
C ARG A 331 11.50 1.69 10.73
N LEU A 332 12.79 2.01 10.64
CA LEU A 332 13.82 1.19 10.02
C LEU A 332 15.01 1.10 10.99
N GLY A 333 15.04 0.07 11.83
CA GLY A 333 16.03 -0.03 12.90
C GLY A 333 16.01 1.21 13.81
N GLU A 334 17.15 1.87 13.99
CA GLU A 334 17.30 3.12 14.76
C GLU A 334 17.07 4.39 13.91
N ARG A 335 16.34 4.25 12.81
CA ARG A 335 16.01 5.33 11.89
C ARG A 335 14.53 5.35 11.56
N LEU A 336 14.12 6.44 10.92
CA LEU A 336 12.75 6.62 10.46
C LEU A 336 12.77 6.80 8.94
N LEU A 337 11.84 6.15 8.25
CA LEU A 337 11.70 6.24 6.81
C LEU A 337 10.35 6.86 6.48
N VAL A 338 10.31 7.70 5.46
CA VAL A 338 9.09 8.39 5.01
C VAL A 338 8.95 8.21 3.51
N SER A 339 7.76 7.83 3.04
CA SER A 339 7.44 7.87 1.62
C SER A 339 6.79 9.21 1.24
N CYS A 340 7.14 9.68 0.06
CA CYS A 340 6.64 10.92 -0.53
C CYS A 340 5.89 10.54 -1.80
N GLY A 341 4.57 10.74 -1.84
CA GLY A 341 3.77 10.43 -3.03
C GLY A 341 4.08 11.35 -4.21
N GLY A 342 4.66 12.52 -3.93
CA GLY A 342 4.99 13.52 -4.94
C GLY A 342 3.81 14.38 -5.35
N LEU A 343 4.08 15.28 -6.29
CA LEU A 343 3.06 16.09 -6.97
C LEU A 343 2.72 15.42 -8.30
N THR A 344 1.51 14.90 -8.40
CA THR A 344 0.98 14.28 -9.62
C THR A 344 0.24 15.30 -10.49
N THR A 345 0.42 15.19 -11.81
CA THR A 345 -0.41 15.92 -12.78
C THR A 345 -1.11 14.92 -13.69
N TYR A 346 -2.37 15.19 -13.98
CA TYR A 346 -3.20 14.33 -14.82
C TYR A 346 -3.72 15.09 -16.03
N THR A 347 -3.93 14.37 -17.13
CA THR A 347 -4.75 14.85 -18.25
C THR A 347 -6.19 15.06 -17.78
N LYS A 348 -7.00 15.70 -18.63
CA LYS A 348 -8.46 15.81 -18.43
C LYS A 348 -9.16 14.43 -18.36
N ASP A 349 -8.56 13.41 -18.95
CA ASP A 349 -9.04 12.03 -18.97
C ASP A 349 -8.42 11.18 -17.84
N TYR A 350 -7.87 11.83 -16.81
CA TYR A 350 -7.25 11.21 -15.63
C TYR A 350 -6.06 10.29 -15.94
N GLN A 351 -5.36 10.51 -17.05
CA GLN A 351 -4.09 9.83 -17.33
C GLN A 351 -2.94 10.55 -16.62
N LEU A 352 -2.08 9.81 -15.94
CA LEU A 352 -0.95 10.39 -15.21
C LEU A 352 0.10 10.92 -16.20
N GLU A 353 0.38 12.23 -16.15
CA GLU A 353 1.31 12.93 -17.05
C GLU A 353 2.69 13.16 -16.42
N ALA A 354 2.73 13.45 -15.12
CA ALA A 354 3.98 13.67 -14.40
C ALA A 354 3.82 13.34 -12.91
N VAL A 355 4.92 12.93 -12.30
CA VAL A 355 5.08 12.83 -10.84
C VAL A 355 6.38 13.51 -10.46
N GLN A 356 6.32 14.51 -9.57
CA GLN A 356 7.50 15.24 -9.11
C GLN A 356 7.79 14.93 -7.65
N LYS A 357 9.07 14.80 -7.30
CA LYS A 357 9.53 14.68 -5.89
C LYS A 357 8.85 13.54 -5.12
N THR A 358 8.73 12.39 -5.80
CA THR A 358 8.24 11.11 -5.24
C THR A 358 9.42 10.21 -4.89
N GLY A 359 9.28 9.39 -3.84
CA GLY A 359 10.32 8.48 -3.39
C GLY A 359 10.35 8.28 -1.88
N LEU A 360 11.56 8.15 -1.32
CA LEU A 360 11.78 7.92 0.10
C LEU A 360 12.74 8.96 0.71
N VAL A 361 12.49 9.33 1.96
CA VAL A 361 13.41 10.12 2.80
C VAL A 361 13.77 9.32 4.04
N LEU A 362 15.07 9.07 4.21
CA LEU A 362 15.63 8.47 5.42
C LEU A 362 15.98 9.56 6.42
N LEU A 363 15.44 9.45 7.63
CA LEU A 363 15.73 10.32 8.75
C LEU A 363 16.60 9.60 9.78
N GLY A 364 17.58 10.31 10.31
CA GLY A 364 18.45 9.81 11.38
C GLY A 364 18.90 10.94 12.31
N PRO A 365 19.43 10.62 13.49
CA PRO A 365 19.82 11.61 14.50
C PRO A 365 20.93 12.53 13.99
N ASP A 366 20.78 13.84 14.23
CA ASP A 366 21.81 14.84 13.97
C ASP A 366 22.77 15.01 15.15
N SER A 367 23.65 16.00 15.09
CA SER A 367 24.59 16.29 16.18
C SER A 367 23.91 16.70 17.49
N SER A 368 22.64 17.12 17.45
CA SER A 368 21.81 17.41 18.62
C SER A 368 20.95 16.20 19.06
N GLY A 369 20.94 15.13 18.27
CA GLY A 369 20.09 13.95 18.46
C GLY A 369 18.69 14.10 17.83
N ALA A 370 18.38 15.23 17.20
CA ALA A 370 17.12 15.43 16.49
C ALA A 370 17.10 14.67 15.16
N LEU A 371 15.95 14.15 14.74
CA LEU A 371 15.82 13.50 13.44
C LEU A 371 15.91 14.54 12.31
N ALA A 372 16.80 14.29 11.36
CA ALA A 372 16.95 15.09 10.15
C ALA A 372 17.21 14.19 8.92
N PRO A 373 16.93 14.68 7.70
CA PRO A 373 17.22 13.96 6.47
C PRO A 373 18.68 13.55 6.35
N ARG A 374 18.91 12.27 6.08
CA ARG A 374 20.23 11.66 5.84
C ARG A 374 20.41 11.32 4.37
N ALA A 375 19.35 10.79 3.76
CA ALA A 375 19.35 10.37 2.38
C ALA A 375 17.97 10.54 1.77
N THR A 376 17.94 10.75 0.46
CA THR A 376 16.71 10.72 -0.34
C THR A 376 16.91 9.77 -1.51
N TRP A 377 15.94 8.90 -1.73
CA TRP A 377 15.85 8.09 -2.93
C TRP A 377 14.73 8.64 -3.80
N SER A 378 15.08 9.11 -4.99
CA SER A 378 14.13 9.61 -5.97
C SER A 378 13.60 8.46 -6.81
N LEU A 379 12.27 8.29 -6.80
CA LEU A 379 11.61 7.26 -7.60
C LEU A 379 11.19 7.86 -8.94
N GLY A 380 11.83 7.44 -10.03
CA GLY A 380 11.53 7.98 -11.36
C GLY A 380 12.20 7.19 -12.46
N CYS A 381 11.82 7.47 -13.71
CA CYS A 381 12.48 6.87 -14.86
C CYS A 381 13.96 7.31 -14.90
N ALA A 382 14.82 6.43 -15.39
CA ALA A 382 16.21 6.79 -15.66
C ALA A 382 16.28 8.00 -16.61
N ALA A 383 17.32 8.82 -16.45
CA ALA A 383 17.48 10.02 -17.27
C ALA A 383 17.53 9.65 -18.76
N GLY A 384 16.66 10.28 -19.57
CA GLY A 384 16.57 10.03 -21.01
C GLY A 384 15.76 8.80 -21.40
N THR A 385 15.11 8.11 -20.46
CA THR A 385 14.20 6.99 -20.76
C THR A 385 12.75 7.37 -20.47
N SER A 386 11.81 6.59 -21.02
CA SER A 386 10.39 6.64 -20.67
C SER A 386 9.99 5.36 -19.93
N CYS A 387 9.12 5.50 -18.94
CA CYS A 387 8.59 4.39 -18.18
C CYS A 387 7.19 4.73 -17.66
N LEU A 388 6.46 3.73 -17.16
CA LEU A 388 5.22 3.97 -16.43
C LEU A 388 5.54 4.79 -15.17
N LEU A 389 4.97 5.98 -15.07
CA LEU A 389 5.31 6.96 -14.03
C LEU A 389 4.93 6.42 -12.64
N PRO A 390 5.91 6.27 -11.73
CA PRO A 390 5.67 5.75 -10.40
C PRO A 390 5.21 6.82 -9.41
N SER A 391 4.47 6.41 -8.38
CA SER A 391 4.19 7.23 -7.20
C SER A 391 4.38 6.38 -5.95
N ALA A 392 5.24 6.83 -5.02
CA ALA A 392 5.55 6.06 -3.82
C ALA A 392 4.35 6.05 -2.87
N GLY A 393 3.89 4.86 -2.50
CA GLY A 393 2.77 4.63 -1.60
C GLY A 393 3.19 4.26 -0.19
N ARG A 394 2.33 3.48 0.46
CA ARG A 394 2.67 2.78 1.69
C ARG A 394 3.77 1.76 1.42
N PHE A 395 4.55 1.49 2.45
CA PHE A 395 5.69 0.58 2.37
C PHE A 395 5.83 -0.21 3.66
N ALA A 396 6.47 -1.37 3.56
CA ALA A 396 6.91 -2.16 4.69
C ALA A 396 8.44 -2.25 4.73
N THR A 397 8.97 -2.55 5.91
CA THR A 397 10.40 -2.79 6.12
C THR A 397 10.61 -4.19 6.71
N VAL A 398 11.57 -4.94 6.18
CA VAL A 398 12.03 -6.21 6.74
C VAL A 398 13.56 -6.14 6.87
N GLY A 399 14.06 -6.04 8.10
CA GLY A 399 15.45 -5.65 8.34
C GLY A 399 15.75 -4.28 7.76
N GLU A 400 16.84 -4.15 6.99
CA GLU A 400 17.21 -2.91 6.28
C GLU A 400 16.61 -2.80 4.87
N ARG A 401 15.74 -3.76 4.49
CA ARG A 401 15.09 -3.78 3.16
C ARG A 401 13.72 -3.14 3.21
N VAL A 402 13.42 -2.34 2.20
CA VAL A 402 12.19 -1.56 2.05
C VAL A 402 11.42 -2.03 0.82
N PHE A 403 10.12 -2.25 1.00
CA PHE A 403 9.19 -2.68 -0.04
C PHE A 403 8.18 -1.57 -0.29
N VAL A 404 8.37 -0.80 -1.36
CA VAL A 404 7.58 0.41 -1.65
C VAL A 404 6.50 0.07 -2.67
N GLY A 405 5.23 0.24 -2.29
CA GLY A 405 4.10 0.08 -3.20
C GLY A 405 4.01 1.24 -4.20
N ASP A 406 3.71 0.92 -5.45
CA ASP A 406 3.38 1.90 -6.48
C ASP A 406 1.87 2.16 -6.52
N VAL A 407 1.47 3.39 -6.18
CA VAL A 407 0.05 3.77 -6.20
C VAL A 407 -0.44 4.15 -7.60
N SER A 408 0.42 4.11 -8.62
CA SER A 408 0.07 4.42 -10.00
C SER A 408 -0.15 3.16 -10.85
N TYR A 409 0.79 2.21 -10.81
CA TYR A 409 0.79 1.07 -11.73
C TYR A 409 0.99 -0.31 -11.06
N GLY A 410 0.79 -0.44 -9.75
CA GLY A 410 0.66 -1.77 -9.14
C GLY A 410 1.95 -2.56 -9.00
N ARG A 411 3.09 -1.86 -9.07
CA ARG A 411 4.43 -2.41 -8.92
C ARG A 411 4.88 -2.37 -7.46
N LEU A 412 5.88 -3.17 -7.14
CA LEU A 412 6.63 -3.08 -5.89
C LEU A 412 8.10 -2.84 -6.18
N PHE A 413 8.63 -1.77 -5.60
CA PHE A 413 10.05 -1.45 -5.62
C PHE A 413 10.72 -2.04 -4.39
N VAL A 414 11.93 -2.55 -4.55
CA VAL A 414 12.72 -3.14 -3.47
C VAL A 414 14.03 -2.38 -3.36
N VAL A 415 14.23 -1.74 -2.21
CA VAL A 415 15.37 -0.87 -1.94
C VAL A 415 16.00 -1.27 -0.61
N ASP A 416 17.30 -1.52 -0.61
CA ASP A 416 18.07 -1.75 0.62
C ASP A 416 18.59 -0.41 1.13
N VAL A 417 18.61 -0.23 2.44
CA VAL A 417 19.26 0.91 3.08
C VAL A 417 20.58 0.45 3.69
N VAL A 418 21.69 0.99 3.20
CA VAL A 418 23.02 0.66 3.67
C VAL A 418 23.66 1.93 4.19
N GLN A 419 23.78 2.04 5.51
CA GLN A 419 24.15 3.31 6.15
C GLN A 419 23.23 4.42 5.61
N ASP A 420 23.73 5.60 5.27
CA ASP A 420 22.92 6.73 4.78
C ASP A 420 22.80 6.72 3.24
N ALA A 421 22.61 5.54 2.64
CA ALA A 421 22.42 5.39 1.21
C ALA A 421 21.35 4.34 0.88
N PHE A 422 20.70 4.56 -0.25
CA PHE A 422 19.73 3.62 -0.82
C PHE A 422 20.37 2.84 -1.97
N VAL A 423 20.16 1.53 -1.97
CA VAL A 423 20.61 0.61 -3.02
C VAL A 423 19.38 -0.05 -3.63
N GLU A 424 19.05 0.31 -4.86
CA GLU A 424 17.90 -0.26 -5.56
C GLU A 424 18.20 -1.71 -5.98
N ARG A 425 17.41 -2.64 -5.48
CA ARG A 425 17.47 -4.07 -5.82
C ARG A 425 16.56 -4.37 -6.99
N ARG A 426 15.33 -3.87 -6.90
CA ARG A 426 14.30 -3.97 -7.93
C ARG A 426 13.64 -2.61 -8.15
N GLY A 427 13.77 -2.07 -9.35
CA GLY A 427 13.08 -0.85 -9.74
C GLY A 427 13.55 -0.28 -11.07
N LEU A 428 13.69 1.04 -11.16
CA LEU A 428 13.76 1.76 -12.44
C LEU A 428 15.17 2.24 -12.81
N SER A 429 16.15 2.10 -11.92
CA SER A 429 17.54 2.32 -12.32
C SER A 429 18.00 1.22 -13.27
N GLY A 430 18.83 1.59 -14.25
CA GLY A 430 19.38 0.64 -15.21
C GLY A 430 20.32 -0.42 -14.61
N SER A 431 20.68 -0.31 -13.32
CA SER A 431 21.49 -1.28 -12.59
C SER A 431 20.67 -2.26 -11.73
N ALA A 432 19.38 -1.99 -11.52
CA ALA A 432 18.50 -2.83 -10.74
C ALA A 432 17.79 -3.87 -11.62
N GLN A 433 17.31 -4.96 -11.00
CA GLN A 433 16.30 -5.79 -11.66
C GLN A 433 15.00 -4.99 -11.84
N PRO A 434 14.10 -5.38 -12.77
CA PRO A 434 12.80 -4.74 -12.88
C PRO A 434 12.00 -4.80 -11.56
N PRO A 435 11.11 -3.81 -11.30
CA PRO A 435 10.21 -3.86 -10.15
C PRO A 435 9.29 -5.08 -10.25
N LEU A 436 8.79 -5.57 -9.12
CA LEU A 436 7.85 -6.69 -9.13
C LEU A 436 6.49 -6.18 -9.64
N ASP A 437 5.95 -6.78 -10.70
CA ASP A 437 4.58 -6.54 -11.12
C ASP A 437 3.61 -7.28 -10.19
N LEU A 438 3.01 -6.59 -9.22
CA LEU A 438 2.11 -7.20 -8.25
C LEU A 438 0.65 -7.17 -8.69
N CYS A 439 0.15 -6.01 -9.11
CA CYS A 439 -1.27 -5.71 -9.13
C CYS A 439 -1.77 -5.44 -10.55
N SER A 440 -1.98 -6.52 -11.30
CA SER A 440 -2.55 -6.48 -12.64
C SER A 440 -3.97 -7.06 -12.63
N ARG A 441 -4.94 -6.35 -13.22
CA ARG A 441 -6.32 -6.84 -13.37
C ARG A 441 -6.62 -7.26 -14.81
N PRO A 442 -7.37 -8.35 -15.03
CA PRO A 442 -7.94 -8.64 -16.34
C PRO A 442 -8.97 -7.54 -16.71
N ASP A 443 -9.04 -7.15 -17.98
CA ASP A 443 -9.97 -6.13 -18.47
C ASP A 443 -11.45 -6.58 -18.28
N PRO A 444 -12.27 -5.87 -17.47
CA PRO A 444 -13.65 -6.25 -17.21
C PRO A 444 -14.58 -6.18 -18.43
N ALA A 445 -14.25 -5.36 -19.44
CA ALA A 445 -15.03 -5.28 -20.68
C ALA A 445 -14.77 -6.47 -21.62
N CYS A 446 -13.75 -7.29 -21.33
CA CYS A 446 -13.21 -8.29 -22.24
C CYS A 446 -13.26 -9.71 -21.70
N ALA A 447 -14.28 -10.05 -20.89
CA ALA A 447 -14.54 -11.44 -20.50
C ALA A 447 -14.67 -12.33 -21.76
N GLY A 448 -13.60 -13.03 -22.14
CA GLY A 448 -13.54 -13.95 -23.28
C GLY A 448 -12.96 -13.41 -24.60
N GLN A 449 -12.27 -12.27 -24.65
CA GLN A 449 -11.65 -11.75 -25.89
C GLN A 449 -10.11 -11.68 -25.83
N ALA A 450 -9.44 -12.22 -26.85
CA ALA A 450 -7.98 -12.41 -26.94
C ALA A 450 -7.17 -11.17 -27.39
N SER A 451 -7.75 -9.96 -27.32
CA SER A 451 -7.14 -8.75 -27.87
C SER A 451 -7.05 -7.55 -26.91
N CYS A 452 -7.38 -7.72 -25.62
CA CYS A 452 -7.37 -6.63 -24.63
C CYS A 452 -6.22 -6.77 -23.63
N GLY A 453 -5.47 -5.70 -23.38
CA GLY A 453 -4.40 -5.65 -22.37
C GLY A 453 -4.91 -5.58 -20.92
N GLN A 454 -4.01 -5.78 -19.95
CA GLN A 454 -4.34 -5.64 -18.52
C GLN A 454 -4.38 -4.16 -18.09
N LEU A 455 -5.39 -3.80 -17.30
CA LEU A 455 -5.41 -2.49 -16.66
C LEU A 455 -4.60 -2.56 -15.36
N PRO A 456 -3.81 -1.53 -15.00
CA PRO A 456 -3.12 -1.51 -13.73
C PRO A 456 -4.14 -1.43 -12.58
N SER A 457 -3.81 -2.08 -11.46
CA SER A 457 -4.37 -1.78 -10.15
C SER A 457 -3.27 -1.11 -9.33
N LEU A 458 -3.62 -0.14 -8.48
CA LEU A 458 -2.66 0.40 -7.53
C LEU A 458 -2.35 -0.60 -6.40
N VAL A 459 -1.16 -0.50 -5.82
CA VAL A 459 -0.84 -1.13 -4.53
C VAL A 459 -1.48 -0.26 -3.42
N GLY A 460 -2.45 -0.82 -2.70
CA GLY A 460 -3.17 -0.08 -1.65
C GLY A 460 -2.37 0.06 -0.37
N ASP A 461 -1.74 -1.04 0.05
CA ASP A 461 -0.92 -1.13 1.23
C ASP A 461 0.15 -2.22 1.06
N VAL A 462 1.23 -2.09 1.83
CA VAL A 462 2.32 -3.07 1.92
C VAL A 462 2.61 -3.26 3.40
N VAL A 463 2.39 -4.49 3.87
CA VAL A 463 2.44 -4.82 5.30
C VAL A 463 3.48 -5.92 5.53
N ALA A 464 4.38 -5.70 6.50
CA ALA A 464 5.25 -6.77 6.98
C ALA A 464 4.44 -7.75 7.83
N VAL A 465 4.60 -9.03 7.57
CA VAL A 465 3.95 -10.15 8.27
C VAL A 465 5.05 -11.11 8.76
N PRO A 466 5.82 -10.73 9.79
CA PRO A 466 6.93 -11.52 10.30
C PRO A 466 6.47 -12.84 10.92
#